data_AF-A0A2D5MUQ2-F1
#
_entry.id   AF-A0A2D5MUQ2-F1
#
_cell.length_a   1.000
_cell.length_b   1.000
_cell.length_c   1.000
_cell.angle_alpha   90.00
_cell.angle_beta   90.00
_cell.angle_gamma   90.00
#
_symmetry.space_group_name_H-M   'P 1'
#
loop_
_entity.id
_entity.type
_entity.pdbx_description
1 polymer ?
#
loop_
_entity_poly.entity_id
_entity_poly.type
_entity_poly.pdbx_seq_one_letter_code
_entity_poly.pdbx_strand_id
1 'polypeptide(L)'
;MKKLDTARFTDTSRSLIRYEWDDKKADMHYVEHVTFNPEDKTVKQILKQFTIEDLEKNYVEFNKHEAQGHKHMTEFLTHYDALTAIIDKRWDDIPEGYEIGAGQTMKQGDITLEAIKEVGNDQEKFFKLKLEIFELQEVKNSKNRQWKAKMRKATTTLELLALLYEVYSTLENEEGERQD
;
A
#
# COMPACT_ATOMS: atom_id res chain seq x y z
N MET A 1 -40.51 -7.43 -9.11
CA MET A 1 -39.63 -7.05 -10.23
C MET A 1 -38.31 -6.62 -9.60
N LYS A 2 -37.17 -7.17 -10.03
CA LYS A 2 -35.86 -6.75 -9.52
C LYS A 2 -35.58 -5.32 -10.01
N LYS A 3 -35.12 -4.44 -9.12
CA LYS A 3 -34.64 -3.12 -9.51
C LYS A 3 -33.28 -3.32 -10.17
N LEU A 4 -33.14 -2.82 -11.39
CA LEU A 4 -31.89 -2.87 -12.13
C LEU A 4 -31.06 -1.61 -11.83
N ASP A 5 -29.76 -1.77 -11.68
CA ASP A 5 -28.84 -0.65 -11.46
C ASP A 5 -28.41 -0.04 -12.80
N THR A 6 -28.15 -0.89 -13.80
CA THR A 6 -27.91 -0.46 -15.17
C THR A 6 -28.32 -1.54 -16.17
N ALA A 7 -28.62 -1.12 -17.39
CA ALA A 7 -28.76 -1.98 -18.54
C ALA A 7 -28.26 -1.25 -19.79
N ARG A 8 -27.62 -1.98 -20.70
CA ARG A 8 -27.13 -1.43 -21.98
C ARG A 8 -27.03 -2.50 -23.05
N PHE A 9 -26.99 -2.09 -24.31
CA PHE A 9 -26.49 -2.97 -25.36
C PHE A 9 -24.99 -3.26 -25.16
N THR A 10 -24.54 -4.40 -25.66
CA THR A 10 -23.11 -4.77 -25.64
C THR A 10 -22.36 -4.39 -26.90
N ASP A 11 -23.08 -4.07 -27.97
CA ASP A 11 -22.53 -3.83 -29.29
C ASP A 11 -23.45 -2.92 -30.13
N THR A 12 -22.93 -2.43 -31.26
CA THR A 12 -23.67 -1.55 -32.18
C THR A 12 -24.78 -2.26 -32.97
N SER A 13 -24.75 -3.59 -33.07
CA SER A 13 -25.81 -4.39 -33.72
C SER A 13 -27.04 -4.56 -32.83
N ARG A 14 -26.95 -4.17 -31.55
CA ARG A 14 -28.05 -4.19 -30.56
C ARG A 14 -28.63 -5.60 -30.37
N SER A 15 -27.77 -6.60 -30.52
CA SER A 15 -28.17 -8.02 -30.49
C SER A 15 -28.25 -8.59 -29.08
N LEU A 16 -27.53 -7.99 -28.13
CA LEU A 16 -27.38 -8.50 -26.78
C LEU A 16 -27.42 -7.34 -25.76
N ILE A 17 -28.18 -7.54 -24.69
CA ILE A 17 -28.28 -6.62 -23.56
C ILE A 17 -27.49 -7.20 -22.40
N ARG A 18 -26.66 -6.38 -21.77
CA ARG A 18 -26.06 -6.63 -20.46
C ARG A 18 -26.80 -5.83 -19.41
N TYR A 19 -27.18 -6.45 -18.30
CA TYR A 19 -27.88 -5.79 -17.20
C TYR A 19 -27.34 -6.23 -15.85
N GLU A 20 -27.44 -5.32 -14.88
CA GLU A 20 -26.86 -5.49 -13.55
C GLU A 20 -27.89 -5.18 -12.46
N TRP A 21 -27.76 -5.88 -11.33
CA TRP A 21 -28.50 -5.56 -10.11
C TRP A 21 -27.79 -6.08 -8.87
N ASP A 22 -27.99 -5.39 -7.76
CA ASP A 22 -27.58 -5.85 -6.44
C ASP A 22 -28.65 -6.68 -5.74
N ASP A 23 -28.25 -7.83 -5.17
CA ASP A 23 -29.02 -8.52 -4.14
C ASP A 23 -28.51 -8.12 -2.75
N LYS A 24 -29.19 -7.14 -2.15
CA LYS A 24 -28.85 -6.62 -0.81
C LYS A 24 -28.95 -7.66 0.30
N LYS A 25 -29.70 -8.76 0.10
CA LYS A 25 -29.80 -9.82 1.12
C LYS A 25 -28.61 -10.77 1.04
N ALA A 26 -28.12 -11.02 -0.17
CA ALA A 26 -26.94 -11.83 -0.39
C ALA A 26 -25.63 -11.02 -0.31
N ASP A 27 -25.72 -9.69 -0.31
CA ASP A 27 -24.57 -8.77 -0.45
C ASP A 27 -23.75 -9.08 -1.72
N MET A 28 -24.46 -9.33 -2.82
CA MET A 28 -23.88 -9.78 -4.08
C MET A 28 -24.34 -8.88 -5.24
N HIS A 29 -23.39 -8.52 -6.10
CA HIS A 29 -23.65 -7.85 -7.37
C HIS A 29 -23.74 -8.88 -8.50
N TYR A 30 -24.79 -8.80 -9.31
CA TYR A 30 -25.02 -9.71 -10.42
C TYR A 30 -24.93 -9.01 -11.77
N VAL A 31 -24.34 -9.72 -12.72
CA VAL A 31 -24.20 -9.30 -14.12
C VAL A 31 -24.73 -10.42 -15.00
N GLU A 32 -25.76 -10.14 -15.79
CA GLU A 32 -26.35 -11.10 -16.73
C GLU A 32 -26.45 -10.51 -18.15
N HIS A 33 -26.68 -11.41 -19.11
CA HIS A 33 -26.84 -11.08 -20.51
C HIS A 33 -28.10 -11.75 -21.07
N VAL A 34 -28.78 -11.06 -21.99
CA VAL A 34 -29.93 -11.62 -22.72
C VAL A 34 -29.92 -11.13 -24.17
N THR A 35 -30.22 -12.03 -25.11
CA THR A 35 -30.39 -11.68 -26.52
C THR A 35 -31.60 -10.76 -26.67
N PHE A 36 -31.44 -9.67 -27.42
CA PHE A 36 -32.52 -8.72 -27.63
C PHE A 36 -33.64 -9.33 -28.46
N ASN A 37 -34.75 -9.60 -27.80
CA ASN A 37 -36.01 -10.00 -28.40
C ASN A 37 -37.13 -9.25 -27.67
N PRO A 38 -37.83 -8.29 -28.28
CA PRO A 38 -38.90 -7.53 -27.64
C PRO A 38 -40.02 -8.39 -27.05
N GLU A 39 -40.21 -9.61 -27.56
CA GLU A 39 -41.22 -10.55 -27.06
C GLU A 39 -40.80 -11.33 -25.83
N ASP A 40 -39.49 -11.39 -25.55
CA ASP A 40 -38.92 -12.12 -24.42
C ASP A 40 -39.33 -11.52 -23.07
N LYS A 41 -39.60 -12.40 -22.10
CA LYS A 41 -40.10 -12.02 -20.77
C LYS A 41 -39.08 -11.20 -19.98
N THR A 42 -37.79 -11.47 -20.13
CA THR A 42 -36.70 -10.75 -19.47
C THR A 42 -36.49 -9.40 -20.13
N VAL A 43 -36.45 -9.36 -21.47
CA VAL A 43 -36.33 -8.10 -22.21
C VAL A 43 -37.50 -7.17 -21.90
N LYS A 44 -38.74 -7.67 -21.88
CA LYS A 44 -39.92 -6.89 -21.44
C LYS A 44 -39.81 -6.34 -20.02
N GLN A 45 -39.06 -6.98 -19.12
CA GLN A 45 -38.83 -6.46 -17.77
C GLN A 45 -37.76 -5.37 -17.74
N ILE A 46 -36.70 -5.52 -18.54
CA ILE A 46 -35.66 -4.50 -18.72
C ILE A 46 -36.30 -3.23 -19.31
N LEU A 47 -37.12 -3.39 -20.36
CA LEU A 47 -37.79 -2.30 -21.06
C LEU A 47 -38.82 -1.54 -20.22
N LYS A 48 -39.20 -2.05 -19.04
CA LYS A 48 -40.02 -1.30 -18.07
C LYS A 48 -39.20 -0.30 -17.25
N GLN A 49 -37.87 -0.45 -17.21
CA GLN A 49 -36.96 0.39 -16.41
C GLN A 49 -36.03 1.23 -17.29
N PHE A 50 -35.64 0.72 -18.46
CA PHE A 50 -34.76 1.38 -19.41
C PHE A 50 -35.35 1.29 -20.81
N THR A 51 -35.59 2.41 -21.48
CA THR A 51 -36.05 2.39 -22.87
C THR A 51 -34.95 1.90 -23.80
N ILE A 52 -35.29 1.63 -25.07
CA ILE A 52 -34.28 1.26 -26.07
C ILE A 52 -33.24 2.38 -26.22
N GLU A 53 -33.68 3.64 -26.20
CA GLU A 53 -32.81 4.81 -26.24
C GLU A 53 -31.89 4.88 -25.01
N ASP A 54 -32.39 4.53 -23.82
CA ASP A 54 -31.55 4.45 -22.61
C ASP A 54 -30.47 3.37 -22.78
N LEU A 55 -30.82 2.19 -23.31
CA LEU A 55 -29.87 1.10 -23.53
C LEU A 55 -28.75 1.50 -24.52
N GLU A 56 -29.08 2.27 -25.55
CA GLU A 56 -28.13 2.81 -26.52
C GLU A 56 -27.23 3.89 -25.91
N LYS A 57 -27.84 4.83 -25.18
CA LYS A 57 -27.11 5.90 -24.50
C LYS A 57 -26.12 5.31 -23.50
N ASN A 58 -26.57 4.36 -22.68
CA ASN A 58 -25.71 3.69 -21.68
C ASN A 58 -24.57 2.92 -22.34
N TYR A 59 -24.76 2.33 -23.53
CA TYR A 59 -23.69 1.71 -24.31
C TYR A 59 -22.62 2.73 -24.74
N VAL A 60 -23.05 3.87 -25.29
CA VAL A 60 -22.13 4.92 -25.73
C VAL A 60 -21.36 5.52 -24.55
N GLU A 61 -22.05 5.82 -23.46
CA GLU A 61 -21.43 6.38 -22.25
C GLU A 61 -20.44 5.41 -21.64
N PHE A 62 -20.78 4.12 -21.53
CA PHE A 62 -19.86 3.12 -21.03
C PHE A 62 -18.59 3.03 -21.88
N ASN A 63 -18.71 2.95 -23.20
CA ASN A 63 -17.52 2.84 -24.07
C ASN A 63 -16.63 4.07 -23.99
N LYS A 64 -17.22 5.25 -23.81
CA LYS A 64 -16.46 6.48 -23.58
C LYS A 64 -15.67 6.39 -22.27
N HIS A 65 -16.30 5.91 -21.20
CA HIS A 65 -15.65 5.72 -19.90
C HIS A 65 -14.56 4.63 -19.95
N GLU A 66 -14.81 3.49 -20.61
CA GLU A 66 -13.81 2.44 -20.83
C GLU A 66 -12.60 2.96 -21.61
N ALA A 67 -12.83 3.72 -22.69
CA ALA A 67 -11.74 4.30 -23.46
C ALA A 67 -10.89 5.27 -22.63
N GLN A 68 -11.53 6.08 -21.78
CA GLN A 68 -10.83 6.96 -20.84
C GLN A 68 -10.07 6.17 -19.77
N GLY A 69 -10.70 5.17 -19.16
CA GLY A 69 -10.08 4.29 -18.18
C GLY A 69 -8.87 3.56 -18.76
N HIS A 70 -8.99 3.03 -19.96
CA HIS A 70 -7.89 2.37 -20.68
C HIS A 70 -6.72 3.34 -20.94
N LYS A 71 -7.03 4.58 -21.35
CA LYS A 71 -6.01 5.61 -21.55
C LYS A 71 -5.26 5.89 -20.24
N HIS A 72 -5.96 6.11 -19.14
CA HIS A 72 -5.35 6.38 -17.84
C HIS A 72 -4.55 5.19 -17.31
N MET A 73 -5.06 3.98 -17.48
CA MET A 73 -4.34 2.76 -17.10
C MET A 73 -3.06 2.59 -17.93
N THR A 74 -3.12 2.89 -19.22
CA THR A 74 -1.95 2.84 -20.11
C THR A 74 -0.91 3.88 -19.69
N GLU A 75 -1.33 5.11 -19.42
CA GLU A 75 -0.45 6.16 -18.90
C GLU A 75 0.19 5.74 -17.57
N PHE A 76 -0.59 5.18 -16.64
CA PHE A 76 -0.09 4.65 -15.36
C PHE A 76 0.96 3.56 -15.56
N LEU A 77 0.67 2.54 -16.38
CA LEU A 77 1.60 1.44 -16.66
C LEU A 77 2.87 1.91 -17.36
N THR A 78 2.74 2.86 -18.29
CA THR A 78 3.89 3.45 -19.02
C THR A 78 4.83 4.19 -18.08
N HIS A 79 4.29 4.78 -17.01
CA HIS A 79 5.04 5.55 -16.02
C HIS A 79 5.18 4.81 -14.69
N TYR A 80 4.90 3.51 -14.64
CA TYR A 80 4.81 2.74 -13.42
C TYR A 80 6.11 2.80 -12.61
N ASP A 81 7.25 2.51 -13.25
CA ASP A 81 8.57 2.52 -12.58
C ASP A 81 8.95 3.89 -12.02
N ALA A 82 8.56 4.97 -12.70
CA ALA A 82 8.80 6.33 -12.23
C ALA A 82 7.88 6.68 -11.05
N LEU A 83 6.62 6.25 -11.11
CA LEU A 83 5.65 6.45 -10.02
C LEU A 83 6.03 5.63 -8.79
N THR A 84 6.45 4.38 -8.94
CA THR A 84 6.92 3.55 -7.83
C THR A 84 8.20 4.12 -7.22
N ALA A 85 9.16 4.58 -8.03
CA ALA A 85 10.36 5.24 -7.49
C ALA A 85 10.04 6.53 -6.72
N ILE A 86 9.01 7.28 -7.11
CA ILE A 86 8.52 8.47 -6.37
C ILE A 86 7.80 8.04 -5.08
N ILE A 87 6.98 6.99 -5.14
CA ILE A 87 6.26 6.45 -3.99
C ILE A 87 7.24 5.87 -2.98
N ASP A 88 8.22 5.07 -3.40
CA ASP A 88 9.24 4.46 -2.54
C ASP A 88 10.08 5.52 -1.84
N LYS A 89 10.50 6.57 -2.56
CA LYS A 89 11.22 7.70 -1.94
C LYS A 89 10.36 8.45 -0.93
N ARG A 90 9.04 8.53 -1.15
CA ARG A 90 8.11 9.13 -0.19
C ARG A 90 7.72 8.18 0.92
N TRP A 91 7.81 6.87 0.72
CA TRP A 91 7.44 5.84 1.68
C TRP A 91 8.27 5.96 2.96
N ASP A 92 9.55 6.30 2.81
CA ASP A 92 10.46 6.58 3.93
C ASP A 92 10.08 7.84 4.74
N ASP A 93 9.24 8.72 4.18
CA ASP A 93 8.81 9.99 4.81
C ASP A 93 7.40 9.93 5.42
N ILE A 94 6.69 8.79 5.32
CA ILE A 94 5.31 8.66 5.85
C ILE A 94 5.37 8.45 7.37
N PRO A 95 4.72 9.32 8.19
CA PRO A 95 4.66 9.13 9.63
C PRO A 95 3.97 7.82 10.02
N GLU A 96 4.43 7.22 11.12
CA GLU A 96 3.82 6.03 11.68
C GLU A 96 2.33 6.27 12.03
N GLY A 97 1.49 5.28 11.74
CA GLY A 97 0.04 5.35 11.99
C GLY A 97 -0.78 6.07 10.92
N TYR A 98 -0.17 6.48 9.80
CA TYR A 98 -0.93 7.04 8.67
C TYR A 98 -1.87 5.99 8.06
N GLU A 99 -3.14 6.36 7.87
CA GLU A 99 -4.12 5.51 7.20
C GLU A 99 -3.84 5.49 5.69
N ILE A 100 -3.29 4.37 5.23
CA ILE A 100 -3.32 4.01 3.82
C ILE A 100 -4.70 3.38 3.58
N GLY A 101 -5.46 3.88 2.60
CA GLY A 101 -6.88 3.59 2.45
C GLY A 101 -7.29 2.10 2.55
N ALA A 102 -8.58 1.86 2.80
CA ALA A 102 -9.18 0.56 3.18
C ALA A 102 -8.96 0.13 4.65
N GLY A 103 -8.84 1.09 5.57
CA GLY A 103 -8.80 0.82 7.02
C GLY A 103 -7.56 0.06 7.49
N GLN A 104 -6.51 0.04 6.66
CA GLN A 104 -5.23 -0.58 7.00
C GLN A 104 -4.30 0.48 7.57
N THR A 105 -3.88 0.27 8.81
CA THR A 105 -2.79 1.02 9.42
C THR A 105 -1.48 0.32 9.11
N MET A 106 -0.47 1.06 8.66
CA MET A 106 0.89 0.51 8.55
C MET A 106 1.34 0.02 9.93
N LYS A 107 1.62 -1.28 10.05
CA LYS A 107 2.32 -1.85 11.20
C LYS A 107 3.78 -1.99 10.84
N GLN A 108 4.67 -1.42 11.64
CA GLN A 108 6.10 -1.69 11.54
C GLN A 108 6.29 -3.21 11.69
N GLY A 109 6.99 -3.85 10.75
CA GLY A 109 7.27 -5.28 10.83
C GLY A 109 8.06 -5.63 12.09
N ASP A 110 7.96 -6.88 12.54
CA ASP A 110 8.71 -7.36 13.70
C ASP A 110 10.21 -7.04 13.54
N ILE A 111 10.85 -6.57 14.61
CA ILE A 111 12.30 -6.35 14.62
C ILE A 111 12.97 -7.73 14.54
N THR A 112 13.54 -8.05 13.37
CA THR A 112 14.31 -9.29 13.16
C THR A 112 15.81 -9.03 13.25
N LEU A 113 16.57 -10.05 13.64
CA LEU A 113 18.05 -9.97 13.66
C LEU A 113 18.63 -9.69 12.27
N GLU A 114 18.00 -10.22 11.21
CA GLU A 114 18.43 -9.94 9.83
C GLU A 114 18.19 -8.47 9.48
N ALA A 115 17.05 -7.90 9.85
CA ALA A 115 16.78 -6.47 9.66
C ALA A 115 17.82 -5.59 10.37
N ILE A 116 18.22 -5.94 11.60
CA ILE A 116 19.28 -5.23 12.33
C ILE A 116 20.63 -5.32 11.60
N LYS A 117 21.01 -6.51 11.13
CA LYS A 117 22.27 -6.72 10.43
C LYS A 117 22.34 -5.94 9.12
N GLU A 118 21.24 -5.91 8.36
CA GLU A 118 21.15 -5.22 7.07
C GLU A 118 21.22 -3.69 7.19
N VAL A 119 20.93 -3.09 8.35
CA VAL A 119 21.11 -1.63 8.57
C VAL A 119 22.53 -1.19 8.22
N GLY A 120 23.54 -2.02 8.47
CA GLY A 120 24.95 -1.70 8.22
C GLY A 120 25.34 -1.73 6.74
N ASN A 121 24.53 -2.38 5.90
CA ASN A 121 24.74 -2.45 4.46
C ASN A 121 24.20 -1.19 3.74
N ASP A 122 23.32 -0.44 4.40
CA ASP A 122 22.81 0.84 3.93
C ASP A 122 23.55 2.00 4.63
N GLN A 123 24.35 2.75 3.86
CA GLN A 123 25.19 3.82 4.40
C GLN A 123 24.39 4.94 5.08
N GLU A 124 23.18 5.25 4.58
CA GLU A 124 22.36 6.32 5.13
C GLU A 124 21.71 5.88 6.44
N LYS A 125 21.12 4.68 6.47
CA LYS A 125 20.50 4.11 7.68
C LYS A 125 21.54 3.88 8.76
N PHE A 126 22.71 3.36 8.41
CA PHE A 126 23.81 3.15 9.36
C PHE A 126 24.34 4.47 9.92
N PHE A 127 24.41 5.52 9.11
CA PHE A 127 24.80 6.85 9.57
C PHE A 127 23.77 7.45 10.54
N LYS A 128 22.47 7.35 10.23
CA LYS A 128 21.38 7.79 11.13
C LYS A 128 21.43 7.06 12.47
N LEU A 129 21.56 5.73 12.46
CA LEU A 129 21.70 4.93 13.68
C LEU A 129 22.91 5.36 14.52
N LYS A 130 24.05 5.65 13.90
CA LYS A 130 25.21 6.20 14.62
C LYS A 130 24.89 7.53 15.29
N LEU A 131 24.25 8.46 14.59
CA LEU A 131 23.88 9.76 15.16
C LEU A 131 22.96 9.59 16.37
N GLU A 132 21.94 8.73 16.26
CA GLU A 132 21.02 8.42 17.36
C GLU A 132 21.77 7.87 18.58
N ILE A 133 22.68 6.90 18.36
CA ILE A 133 23.53 6.37 19.43
C ILE A 133 24.38 7.48 20.08
N PHE A 134 24.91 8.43 19.31
CA PHE A 134 25.70 9.55 19.86
C PHE A 134 24.87 10.56 20.67
N GLU A 135 23.55 10.61 20.47
CA GLU A 135 22.63 11.47 21.22
C GLU A 135 22.09 10.84 22.51
N LEU A 136 22.25 9.52 22.69
CA LEU A 136 21.96 8.85 23.97
C LEU A 136 22.76 9.51 25.10
N GLN A 137 22.13 9.73 26.26
CA GLN A 137 22.73 10.53 27.35
C GLN A 137 24.04 9.93 27.87
N GLU A 138 24.09 8.61 27.98
CA GLU A 138 25.24 7.82 28.43
C GLU A 138 26.41 7.99 27.47
N VAL A 139 26.14 7.96 26.17
CA VAL A 139 27.14 8.16 25.13
C VAL A 139 27.55 9.63 25.08
N LYS A 140 26.59 10.55 25.00
CA LYS A 140 26.82 11.99 24.90
C LYS A 140 27.67 12.52 26.04
N ASN A 141 27.34 12.15 27.28
CA ASN A 141 28.01 12.61 28.49
C ASN A 141 29.30 11.84 28.84
N SER A 142 29.54 10.67 28.23
CA SER A 142 30.76 9.90 28.46
C SER A 142 32.03 10.68 28.07
N LYS A 143 33.03 10.66 28.95
CA LYS A 143 34.36 11.25 28.70
C LYS A 143 35.30 10.30 27.94
N ASN A 144 34.89 9.06 27.68
CA ASN A 144 35.72 8.05 27.02
C ASN A 144 35.85 8.35 25.50
N ARG A 145 36.82 9.21 25.17
CA ARG A 145 37.10 9.65 23.79
C ARG A 145 37.53 8.51 22.87
N GLN A 146 38.28 7.54 23.39
CA GLN A 146 38.77 6.41 22.59
C GLN A 146 37.60 5.51 22.16
N TRP A 147 36.67 5.24 23.07
CA TRP A 147 35.47 4.47 22.77
C TRP A 147 34.56 5.18 21.76
N LYS A 148 34.31 6.49 21.93
CA LYS A 148 33.59 7.30 20.93
C LYS A 148 34.24 7.23 19.54
N ALA A 149 35.57 7.21 19.50
CA ALA A 149 36.29 7.06 18.23
C ALA A 149 36.10 5.66 17.61
N LYS A 150 36.02 4.59 18.42
CA LYS A 150 35.71 3.24 17.94
C LYS A 150 34.30 3.16 17.34
N MET A 151 33.28 3.69 18.03
CA MET A 151 31.90 3.69 17.51
C MET A 151 31.76 4.46 16.18
N ARG A 152 32.45 5.60 16.03
CA ARG A 152 32.47 6.33 14.74
C ARG A 152 33.01 5.46 13.60
N LYS A 153 34.04 4.67 13.90
CA LYS A 153 34.75 3.80 12.95
C LYS A 153 34.08 2.45 12.71
N ALA A 154 33.10 2.05 13.53
CA ALA A 154 32.41 0.78 13.36
C ALA A 154 31.87 0.62 11.93
N THR A 155 32.01 -0.56 11.37
CA THR A 155 31.71 -0.85 9.95
C THR A 155 30.48 -1.72 9.76
N THR A 156 29.99 -2.34 10.84
CA THR A 156 28.80 -3.20 10.82
C THR A 156 27.86 -2.82 11.96
N THR A 157 26.56 -3.12 11.83
CA THR A 157 25.58 -2.85 12.89
C THR A 157 25.91 -3.60 14.18
N LEU A 158 26.29 -4.88 14.06
CA LEU A 158 26.59 -5.70 15.23
C LEU A 158 27.83 -5.21 15.99
N GLU A 159 28.86 -4.77 15.27
CA GLU A 159 30.05 -4.14 15.89
C GLU A 159 29.68 -2.86 16.65
N LEU A 160 28.84 -2.02 16.04
CA LEU A 160 28.37 -0.78 16.66
C LEU A 160 27.54 -1.04 17.93
N LEU A 161 26.62 -2.02 17.88
CA LEU A 161 25.79 -2.40 19.02
C LEU A 161 26.61 -3.07 20.13
N ALA A 162 27.62 -3.88 19.79
CA ALA A 162 28.54 -4.46 20.77
C ALA A 162 29.32 -3.36 21.51
N LEU A 163 29.86 -2.36 20.79
CA LEU A 163 30.53 -1.22 21.39
C LEU A 163 29.60 -0.38 22.26
N LEU A 164 28.32 -0.25 21.91
CA LEU A 164 27.34 0.42 22.75
C LEU A 164 27.09 -0.36 24.05
N TYR A 165 26.93 -1.69 23.96
CA TYR A 165 26.71 -2.54 25.12
C TYR A 165 27.87 -2.51 26.12
N GLU A 166 29.12 -2.37 25.65
CA GLU A 166 30.28 -2.21 26.53
C GLU A 166 30.09 -1.11 27.57
N VAL A 167 29.40 0.00 27.23
CA VAL A 167 29.14 1.09 28.19
C VAL A 167 28.19 0.67 29.30
N TYR A 168 27.10 -0.01 28.96
CA TYR A 168 26.16 -0.51 29.96
C TYR A 168 26.83 -1.52 30.89
N SER A 169 27.65 -2.43 30.35
CA SER A 169 28.41 -3.38 31.16
C SER A 169 29.46 -2.73 32.08
N THR A 170 30.07 -1.61 31.67
CA THR A 170 31.04 -0.90 32.51
C THR A 170 30.39 -0.03 33.59
N LEU A 171 29.18 0.47 33.34
CA LEU A 171 28.41 1.26 34.32
C LEU A 171 27.85 0.36 35.44
N GLU A 172 27.34 -0.84 35.11
CA GLU A 172 26.88 -1.83 36.11
C GLU A 172 28.02 -2.31 37.03
N ASN A 173 29.26 -2.36 36.53
CA ASN A 173 30.41 -2.72 37.35
C ASN A 173 30.90 -1.62 38.31
N GLU A 174 30.54 -0.34 38.07
CA GLU A 174 30.87 0.78 38.98
C GLU A 174 29.81 0.97 40.09
N GLU A 175 28.56 0.52 39.88
CA GLU A 175 27.50 0.51 40.90
C GLU A 175 27.42 -0.79 41.71
N GLY A 176 28.25 -1.79 41.37
CA GLY A 176 28.55 -2.89 42.26
C GLY A 176 27.40 -3.88 42.48
N GLU A 177 26.78 -4.40 41.43
CA GLU A 177 26.13 -5.71 41.49
C GLU A 177 26.49 -6.52 40.24
N ARG A 178 27.28 -7.60 40.43
CA ARG A 178 27.28 -8.71 39.48
C ARG A 178 26.00 -9.50 39.70
N GLN A 179 25.33 -9.89 38.63
CA GLN A 179 24.56 -11.13 38.66
C GLN A 179 25.02 -12.05 37.54
N ASP A 180 25.16 -13.31 37.96
CA ASP A 180 25.66 -14.47 37.23
C ASP A 180 24.79 -14.88 36.04
#